data_AF-A0A2U3NI00-F1
#
_entry.id   AF-A0A2U3NI00-F1
#
_cell.length_a   1.000
_cell.length_b   1.000
_cell.length_c   1.000
_cell.angle_alpha   90.00
_cell.angle_beta   90.00
_cell.angle_gamma   90.00
#
_symmetry.space_group_name_H-M   'P 1'
#
loop_
_entity.id
_entity.type
_entity.pdbx_description
1 polymer ?
#
loop_
_entity_poly.entity_id
_entity_poly.type
_entity_poly.pdbx_seq_one_letter_code
_entity_poly.pdbx_strand_id
1 'polypeptide(L)'
;VTTRVDVPADSTEEEYFQACHAAKVWMEAQPRTGASLFEPYLAMVQASPSGTPGTWGARWSELTLARQAAVITAARAAAADECG
;
A
#
# COMPACT_ATOMS: atom_id res chain seq x y z
N VAL A 1 -9.51 -13.04 -5.56
CA VAL A 1 -10.45 -11.93 -5.31
C VAL A 1 -9.76 -10.67 -5.79
N THR A 2 -10.22 -10.06 -6.89
CA THR A 2 -9.64 -8.82 -7.41
C THR A 2 -10.52 -7.67 -6.91
N THR A 3 -10.21 -7.11 -5.75
CA THR A 3 -10.89 -5.90 -5.25
C THR A 3 -10.45 -4.73 -6.12
N ARG A 4 -11.12 -4.55 -7.26
CA ARG A 4 -11.01 -3.35 -8.08
C ARG A 4 -11.77 -2.27 -7.31
N VAL A 5 -11.04 -1.39 -6.65
CA VAL A 5 -11.62 -0.20 -6.06
C VAL A 5 -11.88 0.76 -7.22
N ASP A 6 -13.13 0.87 -7.66
CA ASP A 6 -13.56 1.71 -8.80
C ASP A 6 -13.74 3.19 -8.36
N VAL A 7 -12.94 3.62 -7.39
CA VAL A 7 -12.95 4.98 -6.82
C VAL A 7 -11.56 5.57 -7.07
N PRO A 8 -11.46 6.83 -7.54
CA PRO A 8 -10.18 7.51 -7.67
C PRO A 8 -9.39 7.44 -6.37
N ALA A 9 -8.09 7.17 -6.46
CA ALA A 9 -7.19 7.28 -5.32
C ALA A 9 -7.24 8.70 -4.78
N ASP A 10 -7.53 8.83 -3.47
CA ASP A 10 -7.51 10.12 -2.78
C ASP A 10 -6.32 10.16 -1.84
N SER A 11 -5.27 10.85 -2.29
CA SER A 11 -4.07 11.17 -1.54
C SER A 11 -3.42 12.41 -2.14
N THR A 12 -2.80 13.25 -1.32
CA THR A 12 -1.85 14.23 -1.84
C THR A 12 -0.65 13.53 -2.47
N GLU A 13 0.13 14.28 -3.26
CA GLU A 13 1.39 13.78 -3.82
C GLU A 13 2.35 13.31 -2.73
N GLU A 14 2.49 14.09 -1.65
CA GLU A 14 3.32 13.75 -0.49
C GLU A 14 2.84 12.47 0.21
N GLU A 15 1.53 12.32 0.40
CA GLU A 15 0.93 11.13 1.00
C GLU A 15 1.12 9.88 0.12
N TYR A 16 1.04 10.04 -1.20
CA TYR A 16 1.36 8.99 -2.16
C TYR A 16 2.82 8.54 -2.02
N PHE A 17 3.77 9.49 -2.01
CA PHE A 17 5.19 9.19 -1.84
C PHE A 17 5.48 8.49 -0.52
N GLN A 18 4.88 8.96 0.59
CA GLN A 18 5.01 8.32 1.90
C GLN A 18 4.51 6.87 1.89
N ALA A 19 3.31 6.64 1.34
CA ALA A 19 2.72 5.31 1.26
C ALA A 19 3.55 4.37 0.38
N CYS A 20 4.05 4.87 -0.76
CA CYS A 20 4.87 4.12 -1.69
C CYS A 20 6.21 3.74 -1.03
N HIS A 21 6.88 4.72 -0.42
CA HIS A 21 8.15 4.49 0.29
C HIS A 21 7.98 3.51 1.45
N ALA A 22 6.91 3.64 2.25
CA ALA A 22 6.61 2.69 3.32
C ALA A 22 6.41 1.25 2.80
N ALA A 23 5.71 1.10 1.68
CA ALA A 23 5.55 -0.19 1.02
C ALA A 23 6.89 -0.74 0.53
N LYS A 24 7.72 0.11 -0.09
CA LYS A 24 9.05 -0.25 -0.59
C LYS A 24 9.96 -0.76 0.51
N VAL A 25 10.06 -0.02 1.62
CA VAL A 25 10.84 -0.41 2.79
C VAL A 25 10.38 -1.77 3.36
N TRP A 26 9.08 -2.02 3.42
CA TRP A 26 8.56 -3.32 3.85
C TRP A 26 8.96 -4.44 2.88
N MET A 27 8.88 -4.20 1.57
CA MET A 27 9.21 -5.19 0.54
C MET A 27 10.70 -5.53 0.53
N GLU A 28 11.58 -4.54 0.73
CA GLU A 28 13.02 -4.73 0.82
C GLU A 28 13.45 -5.54 2.05
N ALA A 29 12.65 -5.50 3.12
CA ALA A 29 12.86 -6.31 4.31
C ALA A 29 12.43 -7.79 4.15
N GLN A 30 11.70 -8.14 3.08
CA GLN A 30 11.26 -9.52 2.84
C GLN A 30 12.36 -10.35 2.15
N PRO A 31 12.34 -11.69 2.34
CA PRO A 31 13.19 -12.57 1.55
C PRO A 31 12.93 -12.40 0.05
N ARG A 32 14.01 -12.24 -0.74
CA ARG A 32 13.92 -12.11 -2.20
C ARG A 32 13.57 -13.47 -2.82
N THR A 33 12.27 -13.69 -3.03
CA THR A 33 11.72 -14.92 -3.64
C THR A 33 11.56 -14.82 -5.15
N GLY A 34 11.84 -13.67 -5.76
CA GLY A 34 11.64 -13.40 -7.20
C GLY A 34 10.17 -13.18 -7.59
N ALA A 35 9.23 -13.37 -6.67
CA ALA A 35 7.82 -13.06 -6.86
C ALA A 35 7.50 -11.61 -6.46
N SER A 36 6.47 -11.03 -7.08
CA SER A 36 5.96 -9.71 -6.66
C SER A 36 5.49 -9.76 -5.21
N LEU A 37 5.94 -8.80 -4.40
CA LEU A 37 5.56 -8.65 -2.99
C LEU A 37 4.33 -7.77 -2.79
N PHE A 38 3.65 -7.38 -3.87
CA PHE A 38 2.45 -6.56 -3.85
C PHE A 38 1.30 -7.20 -3.04
N GLU A 39 0.87 -8.41 -3.40
CA GLU A 39 -0.21 -9.11 -2.69
C GLU A 39 0.16 -9.45 -1.23
N PRO A 40 1.37 -9.95 -0.92
CA PRO A 40 1.81 -10.11 0.47
C PRO A 40 1.77 -8.82 1.30
N TYR A 41 2.18 -7.69 0.71
CA TYR A 41 2.11 -6.39 1.39
C TYR A 41 0.67 -5.99 1.69
N LEU A 42 -0.24 -6.10 0.71
CA LEU A 42 -1.64 -5.76 0.92
C LEU A 42 -2.30 -6.66 1.98
N ALA A 43 -1.99 -7.96 1.97
CA ALA A 43 -2.47 -8.88 2.99
C ALA A 43 -2.01 -8.47 4.40
N MET A 44 -0.75 -8.05 4.55
CA MET A 44 -0.22 -7.53 5.81
C MET A 44 -0.95 -6.26 6.26
N VAL A 45 -1.10 -5.27 5.36
CA VAL A 45 -1.79 -4.01 5.68
C VAL A 45 -3.25 -4.25 6.09
N GLN A 46 -3.95 -5.12 5.37
CA GLN A 46 -5.37 -5.45 5.62
C GLN A 46 -5.59 -6.23 6.91
N ALA A 47 -4.63 -7.08 7.30
CA ALA A 47 -4.70 -7.86 8.53
C ALA A 47 -4.18 -7.11 9.77
N SER A 48 -3.51 -5.97 9.59
CA SER A 48 -2.90 -5.24 10.69
C SER A 48 -3.96 -4.72 11.68
N PRO A 49 -3.84 -5.04 12.99
CA PRO A 49 -4.78 -4.55 14.00
C PRO A 49 -4.56 -3.07 14.35
N SER A 50 -3.49 -2.46 13.84
CA SER A 50 -3.17 -1.04 13.97
C SER A 50 -2.90 -0.44 12.60
N GLY A 51 -2.88 0.89 12.51
CA GLY A 51 -2.42 1.51 11.28
C GLY A 51 -0.93 1.24 11.01
N THR A 52 -0.59 1.32 9.74
CA THR A 52 0.76 1.12 9.23
C THR A 52 1.29 2.42 8.65
N PRO A 53 2.62 2.57 8.45
CA PRO A 53 3.17 3.73 7.76
C PRO A 53 2.59 3.91 6.35
N GLY A 54 2.24 2.81 5.67
CA GLY A 54 1.59 2.85 4.35
C GLY A 54 0.13 3.28 4.36
N THR A 55 -0.49 3.39 5.53
CA THR A 55 -1.88 3.81 5.72
C THR A 55 -1.99 5.07 6.60
N TRP A 56 -0.91 5.86 6.68
CA TRP A 56 -0.82 7.09 7.47
C TRP A 56 -1.21 6.90 8.95
N GLY A 57 -0.98 5.71 9.50
CA GLY A 57 -1.32 5.37 10.89
C GLY A 57 -2.78 5.02 11.16
N ALA A 58 -3.65 5.01 10.14
CA ALA A 58 -5.03 4.52 10.27
C ALA A 58 -5.14 3.02 9.96
N ARG A 59 -6.07 2.31 10.63
CA ARG A 59 -6.32 0.89 10.31
C ARG A 59 -6.95 0.78 8.93
N TRP A 60 -6.70 -0.32 8.21
CA TRP A 60 -7.31 -0.55 6.90
C TRP A 60 -8.83 -0.39 6.91
N SER A 61 -9.50 -0.94 7.93
CA SER A 61 -10.95 -0.87 8.11
C SER A 61 -11.49 0.52 8.39
N GLU A 62 -10.62 1.47 8.76
CA GLU A 62 -10.99 2.87 9.07
C GLU A 62 -10.78 3.79 7.86
N LEU A 63 -10.10 3.32 6.81
CA LEU A 63 -9.90 4.07 5.58
C LEU A 63 -11.18 4.09 4.74
N THR A 64 -11.46 5.25 4.14
CA THR A 64 -12.46 5.35 3.06
C THR A 64 -12.02 4.53 1.85
N LEU A 65 -12.96 4.17 0.96
CA LEU A 65 -12.61 3.44 -0.27
C LEU A 65 -11.58 4.20 -1.13
N ALA A 66 -11.69 5.53 -1.23
CA ALA A 66 -10.73 6.36 -1.97
C ALA A 66 -9.32 6.31 -1.35
N ARG A 67 -9.23 6.30 -0.01
CA ARG A 67 -7.96 6.13 0.70
C ARG A 67 -7.40 4.72 0.55
N GLN A 68 -8.23 3.68 0.57
CA GLN A 68 -7.81 2.32 0.25
C GLN A 68 -7.25 2.21 -1.18
N ALA A 69 -7.89 2.85 -2.16
CA ALA A 69 -7.38 2.93 -3.53
C ALA A 69 -6.01 3.62 -3.61
N ALA A 70 -5.78 4.70 -2.86
CA ALA A 70 -4.48 5.35 -2.79
C ALA A 70 -3.39 4.42 -2.25
N VAL A 71 -3.65 3.69 -1.16
CA VAL A 71 -2.71 2.70 -0.59
C VAL A 71 -2.40 1.59 -1.60
N ILE A 72 -3.42 1.06 -2.30
CA ILE A 72 -3.25 0.02 -3.33
C ILE A 72 -2.41 0.54 -4.49
N THR A 73 -2.64 1.78 -4.92
CA THR A 73 -1.91 2.41 -6.02
C THR A 73 -0.44 2.59 -5.65
N ALA A 74 -0.16 3.14 -4.47
CA ALA A 74 1.19 3.32 -3.97
C ALA A 74 1.93 1.98 -3.75
N ALA A 75 1.26 0.95 -3.21
CA ALA A 75 1.82 -0.38 -3.05
C ALA A 75 2.20 -1.03 -4.39
N ARG A 76 1.41 -0.79 -5.44
CA ARG A 76 1.70 -1.30 -6.78
C ARG A 76 2.95 -0.65 -7.35
N ALA A 77 3.05 0.68 -7.25
CA ALA A 77 4.22 1.43 -7.68
C ALA A 77 5.48 0.95 -6.93
N ALA A 78 5.40 0.72 -5.62
CA ALA A 78 6.52 0.20 -4.83
C ALA A 78 7.01 -1.18 -5.32
N ALA A 79 6.07 -2.08 -5.64
CA ALA A 79 6.41 -3.39 -6.19
C ALA A 79 7.02 -3.33 -7.60
N ALA A 80 6.73 -2.27 -8.35
CA ALA A 80 7.27 -2.00 -9.69
C ALA A 80 8.58 -1.19 -9.68
N ASP A 81 9.06 -0.75 -8.51
CA ASP A 81 10.19 0.19 -8.39
C ASP A 81 9.91 1.59 -8.96
N GLU A 82 8.63 2.01 -8.91
CA GLU A 82 8.10 3.25 -9.49
C GLU A 82 7.68 4.25 -8.39
N CYS A 83 8.29 4.19 -7.21
CA CYS A 83 8.14 5.23 -6.18
C CYS A 83 8.96 6.47 -6.56
N GLY A 84 8.54 7.20 -7.60
CA GLY A 84 9.24 8.35 -8.16
C GLY A 84 8.31 9.30 -8.90
#